data_AF-A0A1V4Z1D3-F1
#
_entry.id   AF-A0A1V4Z1D3-F1
#
_cell.length_a   1.000
_cell.length_b   1.000
_cell.length_c   1.000
_cell.angle_alpha   90.00
_cell.angle_beta   90.00
_cell.angle_gamma   90.00
#
_symmetry.space_group_name_H-M   'P 1'
#
loop_
_entity.id
_entity.type
_entity.pdbx_description
1 polymer ?
#
loop_
_entity_poly.entity_id
_entity_poly.type
_entity_poly.pdbx_seq_one_letter_code
_entity_poly.pdbx_strand_id
1 'polypeptide(L)'
;MGKVGSWGTYEEIAQVMDEIEGVEPVPDFAHIHARGQGCLRTRDDFKAALYGGLDLIPGRLHCHFSCIEYTAKGEKRHLLLEAKDPDFSLLCGLLRECGRDVTIISETPDPSGDAVRMKSMLDG
;
A
#
# COMPACT_ATOMS: atom_id res chain seq x y z
N MET A 1 2.83 9.41 1.63
CA MET A 1 3.59 9.79 2.85
C MET A 1 2.82 9.31 4.07
N GLY A 2 3.44 8.59 5.00
CA GLY A 2 2.75 7.93 6.12
C GLY A 2 2.63 8.73 7.42
N LYS A 3 2.86 10.05 7.41
CA LYS A 3 2.73 10.91 8.59
C LYS A 3 1.26 11.26 8.85
N VAL A 4 0.85 11.28 10.12
CA VAL A 4 -0.55 11.52 10.51
C VAL A 4 -1.03 12.92 10.10
N GLY A 5 -0.16 13.93 10.20
CA GLY A 5 -0.49 15.31 9.82
C GLY A 5 -0.32 15.63 8.33
N SER A 6 0.01 14.65 7.49
CA SER A 6 0.12 14.86 6.04
C SER A 6 -1.24 14.73 5.36
N TRP A 7 -1.44 15.54 4.32
CA TRP A 7 -2.53 15.36 3.36
C TRP A 7 -2.40 14.01 2.63
N GLY A 8 -3.54 13.41 2.28
CA GLY A 8 -3.64 12.15 1.54
C GLY A 8 -4.50 11.09 2.23
N THR A 9 -5.56 11.46 2.97
CA THR A 9 -6.60 10.48 3.35
C THR A 9 -7.43 10.07 2.13
N TYR A 10 -8.15 8.95 2.23
CA TYR A 10 -9.05 8.53 1.15
C TYR A 10 -10.10 9.61 0.82
N GLU A 11 -10.63 10.30 1.84
CA GLU A 11 -11.61 11.38 1.64
C GLU A 11 -10.98 12.59 0.93
N GLU A 12 -9.78 13.00 1.33
CA GLU A 12 -9.05 14.10 0.68
C GLU A 12 -8.70 13.78 -0.78
N ILE A 13 -8.30 12.54 -1.05
CA ILE A 13 -7.98 12.10 -2.40
C ILE A 13 -9.25 12.02 -3.26
N ALA A 14 -10.35 11.47 -2.73
CA ALA A 14 -11.62 11.40 -3.45
C ALA A 14 -12.15 12.79 -3.85
N GLN A 15 -11.97 13.81 -3.00
CA GLN A 15 -12.32 15.20 -3.33
C GLN A 15 -11.52 15.72 -4.53
N VAL A 16 -10.21 15.50 -4.54
CA VAL A 16 -9.36 15.93 -5.68
C VAL A 16 -9.75 15.21 -6.97
N MET A 17 -10.11 13.94 -6.89
CA MET A 17 -10.56 13.16 -8.04
C MET A 17 -11.90 13.63 -8.61
N ASP A 18 -12.80 14.14 -7.77
CA ASP A 18 -14.07 14.72 -8.20
C ASP A 18 -13.88 16.09 -8.88
N GLU A 19 -12.87 16.85 -8.43
CA GLU A 19 -12.57 18.19 -8.97
C GLU A 19 -11.67 18.17 -10.22
N ILE A 20 -10.80 17.17 -10.36
CA ILE A 20 -9.77 17.12 -11.40
C ILE A 20 -9.84 15.80 -12.17
N GLU A 21 -10.24 15.88 -13.43
CA GLU A 21 -10.31 14.75 -14.35
C GLU A 21 -8.93 14.10 -14.56
N GLY A 22 -8.89 12.77 -14.56
CA GLY A 22 -7.68 11.99 -14.85
C GLY A 22 -6.74 11.78 -13.66
N VAL A 23 -7.15 12.15 -12.44
CA VAL A 23 -6.42 11.82 -11.20
C VAL A 23 -6.75 10.41 -10.75
N GLU A 24 -5.73 9.61 -10.47
CA GLU A 24 -5.84 8.25 -9.92
C GLU A 24 -5.02 8.15 -8.63
N PRO A 25 -5.52 7.49 -7.57
CA PRO A 25 -4.77 7.30 -6.35
C PRO A 25 -3.74 6.18 -6.51
N VAL A 26 -2.63 6.29 -5.79
CA VAL A 26 -1.60 5.27 -5.69
C VAL A 26 -1.50 4.83 -4.23
N PRO A 27 -2.12 3.69 -3.84
CA PRO A 27 -2.04 3.21 -2.48
C PRO A 27 -0.61 2.77 -2.15
N ASP A 28 -0.06 3.35 -1.09
CA ASP A 28 1.15 2.86 -0.44
C ASP A 28 0.75 2.16 0.88
N PHE A 29 0.92 0.83 0.91
CA PHE A 29 0.54 0.03 2.07
C PHE A 29 1.41 0.29 3.30
N ALA A 30 2.67 0.69 3.11
CA ALA A 30 3.55 1.09 4.19
C ALA A 30 3.02 2.37 4.85
N HIS A 31 2.66 3.37 4.04
CA HIS A 31 2.12 4.64 4.55
C HIS A 31 0.76 4.47 5.20
N ILE A 32 -0.13 3.65 4.63
CA ILE A 32 -1.42 3.30 5.25
C ILE A 32 -1.19 2.66 6.62
N HIS A 33 -0.27 1.68 6.69
CA HIS A 33 0.07 1.00 7.94
C HIS A 33 0.63 1.95 9.00
N ALA A 34 1.57 2.81 8.62
CA ALA A 34 2.18 3.79 9.53
C ALA A 34 1.17 4.85 10.01
N ARG A 35 0.32 5.36 9.12
CA ARG A 35 -0.72 6.35 9.44
C ARG A 35 -1.76 5.75 10.38
N GLY A 36 -2.16 4.50 10.13
CA GLY A 36 -3.08 3.74 10.97
C GLY A 36 -2.46 3.12 12.22
N GLN A 37 -1.23 3.51 12.58
CA GLN A 37 -0.52 3.03 13.79
C GLN A 37 -0.42 1.51 13.87
N GLY A 38 -0.08 0.89 12.74
CA GLY A 38 0.09 -0.55 12.65
C GLY A 38 -1.19 -1.30 12.27
N CYS A 39 -2.07 -0.70 11.48
CA CYS A 39 -3.41 -1.23 11.21
C CYS A 39 -3.46 -2.47 10.29
N LEU A 40 -2.47 -2.68 9.43
CA LEU A 40 -2.46 -3.83 8.49
C LEU A 40 -1.86 -5.07 9.14
N ARG A 41 -2.68 -5.89 9.81
CA ARG A 41 -2.23 -7.07 10.59
C ARG A 41 -2.87 -8.37 10.17
N THR A 42 -4.00 -8.31 9.48
CA THR A 42 -4.75 -9.45 8.99
C THR A 42 -5.04 -9.30 7.50
N ARG A 43 -5.43 -10.40 6.85
CA ARG A 43 -5.90 -10.35 5.46
C ARG A 43 -7.09 -9.40 5.30
N ASP A 44 -7.98 -9.33 6.28
CA ASP A 44 -9.15 -8.45 6.22
C ASP A 44 -8.77 -6.96 6.32
N ASP A 45 -7.74 -6.61 7.09
CA ASP A 45 -7.21 -5.23 7.13
C ASP A 45 -6.66 -4.83 5.77
N PHE A 46 -5.86 -5.71 5.15
CA PHE A 46 -5.35 -5.48 3.81
C PHE A 46 -6.45 -5.43 2.76
N LYS A 47 -7.51 -6.23 2.90
CA LYS A 47 -8.67 -6.19 2.03
C LYS A 47 -9.39 -4.85 2.13
N ALA A 48 -9.64 -4.36 3.35
CA ALA A 48 -10.26 -3.05 3.55
C ALA A 48 -9.42 -1.92 2.93
N ALA A 49 -8.10 -1.93 3.15
CA ALA A 49 -7.19 -0.93 2.56
C ALA A 49 -7.12 -1.01 1.03
N LEU A 50 -7.03 -2.23 0.47
CA LEU A 50 -6.99 -2.44 -0.97
C LEU A 50 -8.30 -1.97 -1.62
N TYR A 51 -9.45 -2.48 -1.17
CA TYR A 51 -10.73 -2.20 -1.81
C TYR A 51 -11.22 -0.77 -1.58
N GLY A 52 -10.92 -0.16 -0.43
CA GLY A 52 -11.13 1.27 -0.23
C GLY A 52 -10.38 2.14 -1.25
N GLY A 53 -9.21 1.69 -1.70
CA GLY A 53 -8.50 2.30 -2.84
C GLY A 53 -9.09 1.90 -4.20
N LEU A 54 -9.46 0.64 -4.39
CA LEU A 54 -9.98 0.15 -5.68
C LEU A 54 -11.29 0.79 -6.09
N ASP A 55 -12.17 1.12 -5.14
CA ASP A 55 -13.43 1.83 -5.42
C ASP A 55 -13.17 3.22 -6.02
N LEU A 56 -11.99 3.81 -5.75
CA LEU A 56 -11.56 5.07 -6.33
C LEU A 56 -10.80 4.89 -7.65
N ILE A 57 -10.21 3.72 -7.92
CA ILE A 57 -9.34 3.50 -9.09
C ILE A 57 -10.15 2.91 -10.25
N PRO A 58 -10.35 3.60 -11.38
CA PRO A 58 -10.93 3.00 -12.58
C PRO A 58 -9.84 2.31 -13.42
N GLY A 59 -9.72 0.98 -13.31
CA GLY A 59 -8.82 0.19 -14.18
C GLY A 59 -7.61 -0.40 -13.46
N ARG A 60 -6.39 -0.04 -13.91
CA ARG A 60 -5.13 -0.63 -13.40
C ARG A 60 -4.88 -0.23 -11.96
N LEU A 61 -4.40 -1.16 -11.14
CA LEU A 61 -3.92 -0.87 -9.79
C LEU A 61 -2.43 -0.57 -9.85
N HIS A 62 -2.04 0.67 -9.59
CA HIS A 62 -0.66 1.04 -9.31
C HIS A 62 -0.51 1.25 -7.81
N CYS A 63 0.37 0.50 -7.15
CA CYS A 63 0.56 0.56 -5.70
C CYS A 63 2.00 0.33 -5.28
N HIS A 64 2.33 0.72 -4.05
CA HIS A 64 3.69 0.63 -3.51
C HIS A 64 3.75 -0.27 -2.28
N PHE A 65 4.91 -0.91 -2.08
CA PHE A 65 5.14 -1.77 -0.92
C PHE A 65 6.52 -1.56 -0.30
N SER A 66 6.55 -1.70 1.02
CA SER A 66 7.73 -1.88 1.86
C SER A 66 7.27 -2.14 3.30
N CYS A 67 8.10 -2.79 4.12
CA CYS A 67 7.89 -2.70 5.56
C CYS A 67 8.24 -1.29 6.05
N ILE A 68 7.81 -0.92 7.26
CA ILE A 68 7.96 0.46 7.72
C ILE A 68 8.17 0.57 9.23
N GLU A 69 9.10 1.44 9.60
CA GLU A 69 9.22 1.94 10.97
C GLU A 69 8.38 3.20 11.11
N TYR A 70 7.59 3.30 12.18
CA TYR A 70 6.73 4.45 12.47
C TYR A 70 6.73 4.79 13.96
N THR A 71 6.24 5.99 14.25
CA THR A 71 6.06 6.53 15.60
C THR A 71 4.60 6.96 15.77
N ALA A 72 4.25 7.51 16.94
CA ALA A 72 2.96 8.17 17.15
C ALA A 72 2.66 9.31 16.15
N LYS A 73 3.68 9.84 15.46
CA LYS A 73 3.51 10.86 14.40
C LYS A 73 3.35 10.25 12.99
N GLY A 74 3.32 8.93 12.88
CA GLY A 74 3.31 8.17 11.63
C GLY A 74 4.72 7.77 11.19
N GLU A 75 4.90 7.62 9.89
CA GLU A 75 6.13 7.13 9.24
C GLU A 75 7.42 7.76 9.80
N LYS A 76 8.42 6.90 9.99
CA LYS A 76 9.82 7.25 10.28
C LYS A 76 10.74 6.89 9.12
N ARG A 77 10.70 5.65 8.62
CA ARG A 77 11.45 5.21 7.42
C ARG A 77 10.92 3.87 6.89
N HIS A 78 11.08 3.66 5.59
CA HIS A 78 10.88 2.35 4.94
C HIS A 78 11.94 1.34 5.41
N LEU A 79 11.57 0.06 5.43
CA LEU A 79 12.38 -1.08 5.85
C LEU A 79 12.37 -2.15 4.77
N LEU A 80 13.32 -3.09 4.87
CA LEU A 80 13.33 -4.31 4.06
C LEU A 80 12.11 -5.18 4.35
N LEU A 81 11.66 -5.93 3.34
CA LEU A 81 10.50 -6.82 3.42
C LEU A 81 10.64 -7.91 4.50
N GLU A 82 11.88 -8.26 4.85
CA GLU A 82 12.23 -9.21 5.90
C GLU A 82 11.76 -8.78 7.30
N ALA A 83 11.48 -7.49 7.51
CA ALA A 83 10.96 -6.97 8.78
C ALA A 83 9.52 -7.44 9.07
N LYS A 84 8.75 -7.84 8.06
CA LYS A 84 7.36 -8.35 8.16
C LYS A 84 6.38 -7.44 8.93
N ASP A 85 6.61 -6.13 8.93
CA ASP A 85 5.64 -5.14 9.45
C ASP A 85 5.43 -4.01 8.42
N PRO A 86 4.33 -4.05 7.63
CA PRO A 86 3.32 -5.10 7.62
C PRO A 86 3.78 -6.39 6.89
N ASP A 87 3.07 -7.50 7.11
CA ASP A 87 3.33 -8.79 6.44
C ASP A 87 2.63 -8.86 5.08
N PHE A 88 3.40 -8.63 4.01
CA PHE A 88 2.90 -8.60 2.63
C PHE A 88 2.46 -9.95 2.07
N SER A 89 2.77 -11.07 2.74
CA SER A 89 2.19 -12.36 2.35
C SER A 89 0.66 -12.35 2.42
N LEU A 90 0.09 -11.55 3.34
CA LEU A 90 -1.36 -11.35 3.50
C LEU A 90 -2.00 -10.58 2.34
N LEU A 91 -1.22 -9.75 1.63
CA LEU A 91 -1.68 -8.99 0.47
C LEU A 91 -1.64 -9.81 -0.83
N CYS A 92 -0.70 -10.75 -0.95
CA CYS A 92 -0.44 -11.48 -2.20
C CYS A 92 -1.67 -12.25 -2.73
N GLY A 93 -2.46 -12.86 -1.85
CA GLY A 93 -3.71 -13.53 -2.25
C GLY A 93 -4.75 -12.54 -2.78
N LEU A 94 -4.89 -11.38 -2.14
CA LEU A 94 -5.85 -10.35 -2.54
C LEU A 94 -5.50 -9.73 -3.90
N LEU A 95 -4.22 -9.48 -4.17
CA LEU A 95 -3.78 -8.96 -5.47
C LEU A 95 -4.08 -9.94 -6.61
N ARG A 96 -3.98 -11.25 -6.37
CA ARG A 96 -4.37 -12.28 -7.35
C ARG A 96 -5.87 -12.33 -7.58
N GLU A 97 -6.66 -12.16 -6.52
CA GLU A 97 -8.12 -12.22 -6.56
C GLU A 97 -8.78 -10.93 -7.08
N CYS A 98 -8.07 -9.80 -7.10
CA CYS A 98 -8.67 -8.50 -7.40
C CYS A 98 -9.11 -8.32 -8.87
N GLY A 99 -8.67 -9.21 -9.78
CA GLY A 99 -9.08 -9.21 -11.19
C GLY A 99 -8.62 -7.99 -11.99
N ARG A 100 -7.60 -7.26 -11.51
CA ARG A 100 -7.06 -6.05 -12.14
C ARG A 100 -5.65 -6.28 -12.67
N ASP A 101 -5.26 -5.45 -13.64
CA ASP A 101 -3.86 -5.30 -14.01
C ASP A 101 -3.13 -4.57 -12.87
N VAL A 102 -2.11 -5.21 -12.27
CA VAL A 102 -1.43 -4.72 -11.07
C VAL A 102 0.02 -4.39 -11.39
N THR A 103 0.40 -3.14 -11.13
CA THR A 103 1.79 -2.70 -11.03
C THR A 103 2.10 -2.40 -9.57
N ILE A 104 3.00 -3.18 -8.97
CA ILE A 104 3.41 -3.01 -7.58
C ILE A 104 4.91 -2.66 -7.50
N ILE A 105 5.24 -1.54 -6.85
CA ILE A 105 6.61 -0.98 -6.81
C ILE A 105 7.23 -1.15 -5.42
N SER A 106 8.48 -1.60 -5.37
CA SER A 106 9.26 -1.70 -4.14
C SER A 106 9.86 -0.34 -3.77
N GLU A 107 9.55 0.15 -2.57
CA GLU A 107 10.15 1.35 -1.97
C GLU A 107 11.06 1.03 -0.77
N THR A 108 11.47 -0.24 -0.68
CA THR A 108 12.37 -0.72 0.36
C THR A 108 13.79 -0.16 0.16
N PRO A 109 14.67 -0.25 1.18
CA PRO A 109 16.09 0.07 1.02
C PRO A 109 16.85 -0.81 0.00
N ASP A 110 16.32 -1.97 -0.39
CA ASP A 110 16.80 -2.82 -1.49
C ASP A 110 15.67 -3.06 -2.52
N PRO A 111 15.36 -2.07 -3.37
CA PRO A 111 14.20 -2.14 -4.25
C PRO A 111 14.20 -3.37 -5.16
N SER A 112 15.34 -3.68 -5.77
CA SER A 112 15.50 -4.79 -6.70
C SER A 112 15.38 -6.14 -6.00
N GLY A 113 16.07 -6.33 -4.86
CA GLY A 113 16.02 -7.58 -4.11
C GLY A 113 14.63 -7.86 -3.56
N ASP A 114 13.96 -6.85 -3.02
CA ASP A 114 12.61 -7.03 -2.45
C ASP A 114 11.53 -7.11 -3.53
N ALA A 115 11.73 -6.52 -4.71
CA ALA A 115 10.87 -6.76 -5.87
C ALA A 115 10.90 -8.25 -6.30
N VAL A 116 12.07 -8.88 -6.31
CA VAL A 116 12.19 -10.32 -6.59
C VAL A 116 11.47 -11.16 -5.53
N ARG A 117 11.65 -10.84 -4.24
CA ARG A 117 10.94 -11.53 -3.15
C ARG A 117 9.43 -11.38 -3.24
N MET A 118 8.93 -10.17 -3.50
CA MET A 118 7.52 -9.91 -3.69
C MET A 118 6.96 -10.69 -4.88
N LYS A 119 7.69 -10.72 -6.00
CA LYS A 119 7.32 -11.55 -7.15
C LYS A 119 7.22 -13.03 -6.78
N SER A 120 8.19 -13.57 -6.05
CA SER A 120 8.15 -14.97 -5.59
C SER A 120 6.94 -15.27 -4.70
N MET A 121 6.52 -14.33 -3.85
CA MET A 121 5.30 -14.48 -3.02
C MET A 121 4.00 -14.39 -3.84
N LEU A 122 4.01 -13.64 -4.95
CA LEU A 122 2.87 -13.54 -5.87
C LEU A 122 2.74 -14.77 -6.78
N ASP A 123 3.86 -15.36 -7.18
CA ASP A 123 3.91 -16.53 -8.07
C ASP A 123 3.54 -17.85 -7.34
N GLY A 124 3.70 -17.91 -6.01
CA GLY A 124 3.39 -19.08 -5.17
C GLY A 124 1.93 -19.14 -4.75
#